data_AF-A0A2W5WSU6-F1
#
_entry.id   AF-A0A2W5WSU6-F1
#
_cell.length_a   1.000
_cell.length_b   1.000
_cell.length_c   1.000
_cell.angle_alpha   90.00
_cell.angle_beta   90.00
_cell.angle_gamma   90.00
#
_symmetry.space_group_name_H-M   'P 1'
#
loop_
_entity.id
_entity.type
_entity.pdbx_description
1 polymer ?
#
loop_
_entity_poly.entity_id
_entity_poly.type
_entity_poly.pdbx_seq_one_letter_code
_entity_poly.pdbx_strand_id
1 'polypeptide(L)'
;MGLAACATRPSAKPPVVAVKVGAPPPPADLIACPIAPEGFPTDEVAILPPAVRASAIRLAKAYAATASQLTRLIDHTVPGTCAREEG
;
A
#
# COMPACT_ATOMS: atom_id res chain seq x y z
N MET A 1 29.89 -20.34 -65.27
CA MET A 1 30.37 -19.74 -64.01
C MET A 1 29.70 -18.38 -63.83
N GLY A 2 28.80 -18.25 -62.86
CA GLY A 2 28.21 -16.97 -62.46
C GLY A 2 28.13 -16.93 -60.94
N LEU A 3 28.89 -16.03 -60.32
CA LEU A 3 28.94 -15.86 -58.87
C LEU A 3 27.64 -15.23 -58.38
N ALA A 4 26.94 -15.92 -57.48
CA ALA A 4 25.76 -15.39 -56.81
C ALA A 4 26.18 -14.26 -55.86
N ALA A 5 25.75 -13.03 -56.17
CA ALA A 5 25.94 -11.88 -55.31
C ALA A 5 25.05 -12.00 -54.06
N CYS A 6 25.66 -12.06 -52.87
CA CYS A 6 24.93 -11.96 -51.60
C CYS A 6 24.55 -10.50 -51.35
N ALA A 7 23.31 -10.13 -51.66
CA ALA A 7 22.77 -8.83 -51.27
C ALA A 7 22.60 -8.77 -49.74
N THR A 8 23.40 -7.94 -49.07
CA THR A 8 23.21 -7.61 -47.65
C THR A 8 21.90 -6.85 -47.50
N ARG A 9 20.90 -7.44 -46.82
CA ARG A 9 19.64 -6.75 -46.53
C ARG A 9 19.87 -5.68 -45.45
N PRO A 10 19.35 -4.46 -45.60
CA PRO A 10 19.37 -3.49 -44.50
C PRO A 10 18.57 -4.05 -43.33
N SER A 11 19.21 -4.11 -42.15
CA SER A 11 18.54 -4.50 -40.91
C SER A 11 17.47 -3.46 -40.59
N ALA A 12 16.20 -3.86 -40.61
CA ALA A 12 15.10 -2.97 -40.22
C ALA A 12 15.28 -2.59 -38.75
N LYS A 13 15.31 -1.30 -38.47
CA LYS A 13 15.40 -0.79 -37.10
C LYS A 13 14.21 -1.35 -36.29
N PRO A 14 14.42 -1.90 -35.07
CA PRO A 14 13.31 -2.42 -34.28
C PRO A 14 12.23 -1.34 -34.08
N PRO A 15 10.94 -1.71 -34.14
CA PRO A 15 9.88 -0.75 -33.88
C PRO A 15 9.99 -0.21 -32.45
N VAL A 16 9.85 1.10 -32.30
CA VAL A 16 9.81 1.73 -30.97
C VAL A 16 8.46 1.41 -30.35
N VAL A 17 8.46 0.62 -29.28
CA VAL A 17 7.27 0.35 -28.47
C VAL A 17 7.19 1.42 -27.39
N ALA A 18 6.21 2.32 -27.50
CA ALA A 18 5.91 3.28 -26.45
C ALA A 18 5.18 2.54 -25.30
N VAL A 19 5.89 2.32 -24.20
CA VAL A 19 5.29 1.85 -22.93
C VAL A 19 4.88 3.06 -22.11
N LYS A 20 3.66 3.04 -21.57
CA LYS A 20 3.25 4.04 -20.58
C LYS A 20 4.14 3.88 -19.35
N VAL A 21 4.92 4.92 -19.04
CA VAL A 21 5.58 5.02 -17.75
C VAL A 21 4.48 5.20 -16.69
N GLY A 22 4.54 4.40 -15.63
CA GLY A 22 3.59 4.46 -14.52
C GLY A 22 3.58 5.84 -13.85
N ALA A 23 2.50 6.13 -13.13
CA ALA A 23 2.48 7.32 -12.28
C ALA A 23 3.63 7.28 -11.26
N PRO A 24 4.20 8.44 -10.88
CA PRO A 24 5.17 8.48 -9.80
C PRO A 24 4.55 7.93 -8.50
N PRO A 25 5.36 7.39 -7.59
CA PRO A 25 4.85 6.91 -6.31
C PRO A 25 4.16 8.05 -5.54
N PRO A 26 3.13 7.73 -4.74
CA PRO A 26 2.46 8.72 -3.91
C PRO A 26 3.43 9.35 -2.90
N PRO A 27 3.12 10.57 -2.41
CA PRO A 27 3.83 11.17 -1.28
C PRO A 27 3.96 10.21 -0.09
N ALA A 28 5.10 10.28 0.61
CA ALA A 28 5.46 9.35 1.67
C ALA A 28 4.47 9.33 2.84
N ASP A 29 3.82 10.46 3.13
CA ASP A 29 2.79 10.58 4.17
C ASP A 29 1.52 9.80 3.85
N LEU A 30 1.18 9.62 2.56
CA LEU A 30 0.00 8.85 2.14
C LEU A 30 0.20 7.32 2.23
N ILE A 31 1.46 6.89 2.34
CA ILE A 31 1.84 5.47 2.49
C ILE A 31 2.39 5.18 3.89
N ALA A 32 2.29 6.14 4.81
CA ALA A 32 2.61 5.90 6.21
C ALA A 32 1.56 4.98 6.84
N CYS A 33 2.03 3.87 7.43
CA CYS A 33 1.14 2.90 8.06
C CYS A 33 0.45 3.50 9.29
N PRO A 34 -0.84 3.19 9.52
CA PRO A 34 -1.55 3.67 10.69
C PRO A 34 -0.90 3.12 11.96
N ILE A 35 -0.66 4.00 12.92
CA ILE A 35 -0.10 3.65 14.23
C ILE A 35 -1.26 3.31 15.17
N ALA A 36 -1.15 2.19 15.90
CA ALA A 36 -2.13 1.85 16.91
C ALA A 36 -2.04 2.86 18.08
N PRO A 37 -3.16 3.44 18.54
CA PRO A 37 -3.12 4.30 19.71
C PRO A 37 -2.73 3.50 20.94
N GLU A 38 -2.12 4.18 21.90
CA GLU A 38 -1.90 3.60 23.21
C GLU A 38 -3.25 3.23 23.85
N GLY A 39 -3.29 2.03 24.45
CA GLY A 39 -4.48 1.51 25.11
C GLY A 39 -4.76 2.20 26.43
N PHE A 40 -5.85 1.81 27.09
CA PHE A 40 -6.06 2.20 28.48
C PHE A 40 -5.03 1.49 29.39
N PRO A 41 -4.60 2.13 30.49
CA PRO A 41 -3.76 1.47 31.48
C PRO A 41 -4.44 0.21 32.02
N THR A 42 -3.66 -0.84 32.25
CA THR A 42 -4.17 -2.14 32.72
C THR A 42 -4.21 -2.26 34.24
N ASP A 43 -3.55 -1.33 34.93
CA ASP A 43 -3.31 -1.28 36.36
C ASP A 43 -4.14 -0.19 37.09
N GLU A 44 -4.95 0.55 36.35
CA GLU A 44 -5.81 1.62 36.89
C GLU A 44 -7.30 1.27 36.84
N VAL A 45 -8.08 1.86 37.75
CA VAL A 45 -9.53 1.65 37.80
C VAL A 45 -10.27 2.93 37.39
N ALA A 46 -11.11 2.81 36.37
CA ALA A 46 -12.00 3.89 35.92
C ALA A 46 -13.44 3.40 35.81
N ILE A 47 -14.40 4.24 36.22
CA ILE A 47 -15.84 3.96 36.08
C ILE A 47 -16.34 4.61 34.80
N LEU A 48 -16.73 3.80 33.83
CA LEU A 48 -17.42 4.25 32.61
C LEU A 48 -18.91 3.90 32.72
N PRO A 49 -19.83 4.90 32.73
CA PRO A 49 -21.25 4.64 32.63
C PRO A 49 -21.58 3.80 31.39
N PRO A 50 -22.60 2.92 31.43
CA PRO A 50 -22.87 1.97 30.35
C PRO A 50 -22.98 2.60 28.95
N ALA A 51 -23.64 3.76 28.84
CA ALA A 51 -23.78 4.48 27.57
C ALA A 51 -22.44 5.02 27.03
N VAL A 52 -21.56 5.48 27.93
CA VAL A 52 -20.21 5.96 27.58
C VAL A 52 -19.35 4.78 27.14
N ARG A 53 -19.37 3.66 27.88
CA ARG A 53 -18.68 2.42 27.51
C ARG A 53 -19.11 1.92 26.13
N ALA A 54 -20.40 1.88 25.86
CA ALA A 54 -20.93 1.48 24.56
C ALA A 54 -20.41 2.40 23.43
N SER A 55 -20.32 3.70 23.69
CA SER A 55 -19.81 4.68 22.73
C SER A 55 -18.31 4.52 22.47
N ALA A 56 -17.51 4.30 23.52
CA ALA A 56 -16.08 4.01 23.40
C ALA A 56 -15.82 2.74 22.57
N ILE A 57 -16.59 1.67 22.79
CA ILE A 57 -16.51 0.44 21.99
C ILE A 57 -16.82 0.71 20.52
N ARG A 58 -17.86 1.52 20.22
CA ARG A 58 -18.19 1.88 18.83
C ARG A 58 -17.05 2.65 18.17
N LEU A 59 -16.45 3.60 18.88
CA LEU A 59 -15.30 4.37 18.38
C LEU A 59 -14.10 3.47 18.09
N ALA A 60 -13.74 2.59 19.03
CA ALA A 60 -12.63 1.65 18.87
C ALA A 60 -12.83 0.72 17.66
N LYS A 61 -14.07 0.23 17.46
CA LYS A 61 -14.42 -0.60 16.30
C LYS A 61 -14.33 0.18 14.98
N ALA A 62 -14.84 1.41 14.95
CA ALA A 62 -14.75 2.25 13.76
C ALA A 62 -13.30 2.54 13.40
N TYR A 63 -12.47 2.88 14.39
CA TYR A 63 -11.03 3.07 14.20
C TYR A 63 -10.36 1.82 13.63
N ALA A 64 -10.59 0.66 14.23
CA ALA A 64 -10.02 -0.60 13.75
C ALA A 64 -10.42 -0.90 12.29
N ALA A 65 -11.67 -0.65 11.91
CA ALA A 65 -12.14 -0.82 10.55
C ALA A 65 -11.44 0.14 9.57
N THR A 66 -11.33 1.42 9.93
CA THR A 66 -10.66 2.43 9.10
C THR A 66 -9.16 2.16 8.96
N ALA A 67 -8.47 1.84 10.07
CA ALA A 67 -7.05 1.49 10.04
C ALA A 67 -6.82 0.26 9.16
N SER A 68 -7.64 -0.78 9.30
CA SER A 68 -7.58 -1.98 8.46
C SER A 68 -7.80 -1.68 6.98
N GLN A 69 -8.74 -0.79 6.65
CA GLN A 69 -8.97 -0.35 5.27
C GLN A 69 -7.75 0.40 4.73
N LEU A 70 -7.17 1.32 5.51
CA LEU A 70 -6.00 2.09 5.10
C LEU A 70 -4.78 1.17 4.90
N THR A 71 -4.52 0.24 5.81
CA THR A 71 -3.46 -0.77 5.64
C THR A 71 -3.61 -1.53 4.33
N ARG A 72 -4.82 -1.99 3.98
CA ARG A 72 -5.06 -2.67 2.70
C ARG A 72 -4.84 -1.77 1.50
N LEU A 73 -5.23 -0.50 1.59
CA LEU A 73 -5.02 0.47 0.51
C LEU A 73 -3.53 0.75 0.29
N ILE A 74 -2.78 0.92 1.37
CA ILE A 74 -1.33 1.13 1.31
C ILE A 74 -0.65 -0.10 0.75
N ASP A 75 -0.97 -1.30 1.23
CA ASP A 75 -0.40 -2.55 0.74
C ASP A 75 -0.75 -2.81 -0.73
N HIS A 76 -1.96 -2.45 -1.17
CA HIS A 76 -2.31 -2.49 -2.59
C HIS A 76 -1.44 -1.55 -3.44
N THR A 77 -1.11 -0.37 -2.92
CA THR A 77 -0.38 0.67 -3.64
C THR A 77 1.13 0.43 -3.62
N VAL A 78 1.65 -0.02 -2.48
CA VAL A 78 3.06 -0.31 -2.23
C VAL A 78 3.13 -1.59 -1.36
N PRO A 79 3.16 -2.78 -1.98
CA PRO A 79 3.11 -4.05 -1.26
C PRO A 79 4.22 -4.21 -0.22
N GLY A 80 3.86 -4.76 0.95
CA GLY A 80 4.78 -5.04 2.04
C GLY A 80 5.13 -3.83 2.92
N THR A 81 4.63 -2.63 2.62
CA THR A 81 4.92 -1.41 3.38
C THR A 81 4.46 -1.49 4.83
N CYS A 82 3.29 -2.09 5.07
CA CYS A 82 2.71 -2.23 6.40
C CYS A 82 2.77 -3.67 6.93
N ALA A 83 3.81 -4.42 6.54
CA ALA A 83 4.06 -5.72 7.13
C ALA A 83 4.07 -5.57 8.66
N ARG A 84 3.18 -6.32 9.32
CA ARG A 84 3.06 -6.31 10.77
C ARG A 84 4.41 -6.79 11.31
N GLU A 85 5.16 -5.92 11.97
CA GLU A 85 6.25 -6.37 12.82
C GLU A 85 5.60 -7.27 13.87
N GLU A 86 5.85 -8.57 13.75
CA GLU A 86 5.47 -9.56 14.74
C GLU A 86 6.21 -9.24 16.03
N GLY A 87 5.55 -8.47 16.90
CA GLY A 87 5.87 -8.40 18.32
C GLY A 87 5.32 -9.61 19.06
#